data_AF-A0A319BGA1-F1
#
_entry.id   AF-A0A319BGA1-F1
#
_cell.length_a   1.000
_cell.length_b   1.000
_cell.length_c   1.000
_cell.angle_alpha   90.00
_cell.angle_beta   90.00
_cell.angle_gamma   90.00
#
_symmetry.space_group_name_H-M   'P 1'
#
loop_
_entity.id
_entity.type
_entity.pdbx_description
1 polymer ?
#
loop_
_entity_poly.entity_id
_entity_poly.type
_entity_poly.pdbx_seq_one_letter_code
_entity_poly.pdbx_strand_id
1 'polypeptide(L)'
;MHAEQDYTSFVGCTELQERGFTVFCAKNEASKSGYMSDLNFEDMMLQANTGLAWLRNQTDIDQVIILGHSGDGAMMAQHQNVAENGVSACNGPEKIYPCSNALAGLEPADGLMLLDANYGISTMGLLSLNTAIEDETMASKLKQSLNIYNPDNGFSNGTQSNFTSEFKKRFTKGIVARNNRVLEHAQHRLKEIDKGNGMFGDDEPLTIPAALYLATNNLYISQDGRTLHHTTHP
;
A
#
# COMPACT_ATOMS: atom_id res chain seq x y z
N MET A 1 -9.92 9.27 7.60
CA MET A 1 -10.47 8.23 6.69
C MET A 1 -9.51 7.06 6.67
N HIS A 2 -9.96 5.84 6.31
CA HIS A 2 -9.09 4.69 6.10
C HIS A 2 -9.64 3.75 5.03
N ALA A 3 -8.77 3.20 4.19
CA ALA A 3 -9.09 2.21 3.16
C ALA A 3 -9.91 1.04 3.74
N GLU A 4 -9.36 0.38 4.77
CA GLU A 4 -9.85 -0.93 5.24
C GLU A 4 -10.82 -0.88 6.42
N GLN A 5 -10.91 0.24 7.15
CA GLN A 5 -11.54 0.30 8.47
C GLN A 5 -12.38 1.56 8.68
N ASP A 6 -13.29 1.50 9.64
CA ASP A 6 -14.11 2.63 10.04
C ASP A 6 -13.31 3.60 10.91
N TYR A 7 -13.06 4.80 10.38
CA TYR A 7 -12.28 5.83 11.06
C TYR A 7 -13.15 6.94 11.64
N THR A 8 -14.47 6.76 11.71
CA THR A 8 -15.35 7.73 12.38
C THR A 8 -15.19 7.70 13.91
N SER A 9 -14.69 6.59 14.46
CA SER A 9 -14.38 6.41 15.88
C SER A 9 -12.88 6.24 16.16
N PHE A 10 -12.01 6.56 15.20
CA PHE A 10 -10.56 6.49 15.41
C PHE A 10 -10.17 7.43 16.55
N VAL A 11 -9.19 7.02 17.38
CA VAL A 11 -8.78 7.78 18.57
C VAL A 11 -8.38 9.23 18.25
N GLY A 12 -7.80 9.48 17.07
CA GLY A 12 -7.49 10.83 16.61
C GLY A 12 -8.73 11.73 16.45
N CYS A 13 -9.92 11.17 16.22
CA CYS A 13 -11.17 11.91 16.07
C CYS A 13 -11.66 12.51 17.38
N THR A 14 -11.44 11.81 18.51
CA THR A 14 -11.87 12.27 19.84
C THR A 14 -10.75 13.03 20.55
N GLU A 15 -9.54 12.47 20.58
CA GLU A 15 -8.45 13.02 21.39
C GLU A 15 -7.92 14.35 20.85
N LEU A 16 -7.89 14.55 19.53
CA LEU A 16 -7.50 15.85 18.98
C LEU A 16 -8.59 16.91 19.24
N GLN A 17 -9.86 16.53 19.20
CA GLN A 17 -10.95 17.44 19.56
C GLN A 17 -10.83 17.90 21.02
N GLU A 18 -10.55 17.00 21.96
CA GLU A 18 -10.32 17.34 23.37
C GLU A 18 -9.13 18.31 23.58
N ARG A 19 -8.20 18.34 22.62
CA ARG A 19 -7.02 19.22 22.62
C ARG A 19 -7.24 20.52 21.85
N GLY A 20 -8.47 20.81 21.43
CA GLY A 20 -8.87 22.08 20.83
C GLY A 20 -8.78 22.14 19.30
N PHE A 21 -8.62 21.00 18.63
CA PHE A 21 -8.64 20.95 17.16
C PHE A 21 -10.06 20.71 16.62
N THR A 22 -10.41 21.35 15.49
CA THR A 22 -11.56 20.93 14.69
C THR A 22 -11.18 19.71 13.88
N VAL A 23 -11.88 18.59 14.08
CA VAL A 23 -11.54 17.31 13.44
C VAL A 23 -12.67 16.84 12.53
N PHE A 24 -12.32 16.50 11.29
CA PHE A 24 -13.23 15.86 10.34
C PHE A 24 -12.80 14.41 10.11
N CYS A 25 -13.63 13.48 10.60
CA CYS A 25 -13.43 12.06 10.39
C CYS A 25 -14.56 11.48 9.54
N ALA A 26 -14.18 10.77 8.48
CA ALA A 26 -15.11 10.20 7.51
C ALA A 26 -14.71 8.77 7.13
N LYS A 27 -15.69 8.05 6.57
CA LYS A 27 -15.48 6.79 5.85
C LYS A 27 -15.44 7.10 4.35
N ASN A 28 -14.55 6.43 3.61
CA ASN A 28 -14.72 6.32 2.17
C ASN A 28 -15.84 5.31 1.86
N GLU A 29 -16.18 5.21 0.58
CA GLU A 29 -17.21 4.31 0.07
C GLU A 29 -16.82 2.83 0.06
N ALA A 30 -15.53 2.49 0.11
CA ALA A 30 -15.06 1.11 0.05
C ALA A 30 -15.50 0.30 1.27
N SER A 31 -15.69 -1.00 1.06
CA SER A 31 -16.13 -1.96 2.07
C SER A 31 -15.24 -1.96 3.30
N LYS A 32 -15.88 -2.00 4.48
CA LYS A 32 -15.20 -2.12 5.79
C LYS A 32 -15.13 -3.57 6.28
N SER A 33 -15.22 -4.52 5.34
CA SER A 33 -15.06 -5.95 5.61
C SER A 33 -13.62 -6.32 6.02
N GLY A 34 -12.66 -5.42 5.78
CA GLY A 34 -11.22 -5.68 5.94
C GLY A 34 -10.58 -6.35 4.72
N TYR A 35 -11.36 -6.67 3.68
CA TYR A 35 -10.85 -7.10 2.38
C TYR A 35 -10.77 -5.90 1.43
N MET A 36 -9.63 -5.71 0.76
CA MET A 36 -9.47 -4.65 -0.25
C MET A 36 -9.93 -5.12 -1.63
N SER A 37 -11.19 -5.52 -1.73
CA SER A 37 -11.77 -6.03 -2.98
C SER A 37 -12.48 -4.98 -3.83
N ASP A 38 -12.76 -3.80 -3.27
CA ASP A 38 -13.52 -2.72 -3.91
C ASP A 38 -12.83 -1.35 -3.73
N LEU A 39 -11.52 -1.36 -3.47
CA LEU A 39 -10.75 -0.15 -3.24
C LEU A 39 -10.29 0.47 -4.55
N ASN A 40 -10.71 1.71 -4.82
CA ASN A 40 -10.14 2.56 -5.86
C ASN A 40 -9.32 3.69 -5.23
N PHE A 41 -8.04 3.76 -5.57
CA PHE A 41 -7.11 4.74 -4.99
C PHE A 41 -7.40 6.18 -5.43
N GLU A 42 -7.86 6.39 -6.66
CA GLU A 42 -8.21 7.74 -7.13
C GLU A 42 -9.46 8.25 -6.42
N ASP A 43 -10.49 7.41 -6.29
CA ASP A 43 -11.73 7.75 -5.60
C ASP A 43 -11.46 8.08 -4.13
N MET A 44 -10.58 7.32 -3.47
CA MET A 44 -10.14 7.65 -2.11
C MET A 44 -9.48 9.03 -2.02
N MET A 45 -8.58 9.38 -2.94
CA MET A 45 -7.94 10.70 -2.94
C MET A 45 -8.95 11.82 -3.20
N LEU A 46 -9.91 11.60 -4.10
CA LEU A 46 -11.00 12.55 -4.38
C LEU A 46 -11.91 12.74 -3.16
N GLN A 47 -12.22 11.67 -2.43
CA GLN A 47 -13.04 11.72 -1.22
C GLN A 47 -12.30 12.41 -0.08
N ALA A 48 -10.99 12.18 0.08
CA ALA A 48 -10.16 12.92 1.02
C ALA A 48 -10.17 14.43 0.69
N ASN A 49 -10.02 14.77 -0.59
CA ASN A 49 -10.06 16.14 -1.08
C ASN A 49 -11.41 16.82 -0.82
N THR A 50 -12.51 16.08 -0.94
CA THR A 50 -13.85 16.59 -0.66
C THR A 50 -13.98 17.05 0.81
N GLY A 51 -13.44 16.27 1.76
CA GLY A 51 -13.41 16.64 3.17
C GLY A 51 -12.52 17.86 3.44
N LEU A 52 -11.35 17.92 2.78
CA LEU A 52 -10.44 19.06 2.88
C LEU A 52 -11.07 20.35 2.35
N ALA A 53 -11.65 20.31 1.14
CA ALA A 53 -12.30 21.47 0.53
C ALA A 53 -13.49 21.95 1.38
N TRP A 54 -14.24 21.02 1.98
CA TRP A 54 -15.30 21.37 2.91
C TRP A 54 -14.76 22.11 4.15
N LEU A 55 -13.68 21.62 4.78
CA LEU A 55 -13.04 22.29 5.92
C LEU A 55 -12.52 23.68 5.55
N ARG A 56 -11.88 23.82 4.38
CA ARG A 56 -11.36 25.12 3.89
C ARG A 56 -12.46 26.15 3.64
N ASN A 57 -13.68 25.71 3.35
CA ASN A 57 -14.81 26.61 3.14
C ASN A 57 -15.48 27.08 4.45
N GLN A 58 -14.97 26.66 5.61
CA GLN A 58 -15.47 27.14 6.90
C GLN A 58 -14.81 28.48 7.26
N THR A 59 -15.59 29.41 7.82
CA THR A 59 -15.14 30.79 8.09
C THR A 59 -14.17 30.92 9.27
N ASP A 60 -14.05 29.87 10.09
CA ASP A 60 -13.28 29.81 11.33
C ASP A 60 -12.08 28.83 11.25
N ILE A 61 -11.78 28.32 10.05
CA ILE A 61 -10.66 27.39 9.82
C ILE A 61 -9.63 28.05 8.89
N ASP A 62 -8.51 28.46 9.46
CA ASP A 62 -7.41 29.07 8.70
C ASP A 62 -6.49 28.04 8.04
N GLN A 63 -6.31 26.87 8.67
CA GLN A 63 -5.35 25.84 8.26
C GLN A 63 -5.97 24.44 8.34
N VAL A 64 -5.73 23.63 7.33
CA VAL A 64 -6.20 22.24 7.23
C VAL A 64 -5.01 21.30 7.10
N ILE A 65 -4.90 20.36 8.03
CA ILE A 65 -3.87 19.31 8.04
C ILE A 65 -4.52 17.97 7.68
N ILE A 66 -3.96 17.24 6.73
CA ILE A 66 -4.37 15.85 6.47
C ILE A 66 -3.57 14.92 7.39
N LEU A 67 -4.27 14.00 8.05
CA LEU A 67 -3.68 12.93 8.84
C LEU A 67 -3.83 11.59 8.10
N GLY A 68 -2.70 10.95 7.81
CA GLY A 68 -2.63 9.58 7.30
C GLY A 68 -2.11 8.61 8.36
N HIS A 69 -2.79 7.48 8.53
CA HIS A 69 -2.40 6.44 9.48
C HIS A 69 -2.28 5.08 8.79
N SER A 70 -1.33 4.25 9.20
CA SER A 70 -1.11 2.91 8.63
C SER A 70 -0.98 2.94 7.09
N GLY A 71 -1.82 2.22 6.35
CA GLY A 71 -1.83 2.21 4.89
C GLY A 71 -2.27 3.54 4.27
N ASP A 72 -3.16 4.27 4.93
CA ASP A 72 -3.61 5.59 4.46
C ASP A 72 -2.53 6.66 4.61
N GLY A 73 -1.46 6.41 5.37
CA GLY A 73 -0.28 7.28 5.40
C GLY A 73 0.29 7.54 4.00
N ALA A 74 0.52 6.48 3.24
CA ALA A 74 1.00 6.59 1.86
C ALA A 74 -0.05 7.22 0.94
N MET A 75 -1.34 6.96 1.19
CA MET A 75 -2.43 7.51 0.37
C MET A 75 -2.58 9.02 0.55
N MET A 76 -2.54 9.51 1.79
CA MET A 76 -2.58 10.93 2.10
C MET A 76 -1.32 11.65 1.61
N ALA A 77 -0.16 10.99 1.69
CA ALA A 77 1.07 11.52 1.09
C ALA A 77 0.97 11.64 -0.44
N GLN A 78 0.34 10.66 -1.09
CA GLN A 78 0.13 10.69 -2.53
C GLN A 78 -0.87 11.78 -2.94
N HIS A 79 -1.99 11.93 -2.22
CA HIS A 79 -2.93 13.04 -2.41
C HIS A 79 -2.19 14.39 -2.34
N GLN A 80 -1.44 14.64 -1.25
CA GLN A 80 -0.70 15.89 -1.07
C GLN A 80 0.30 16.14 -2.21
N ASN A 81 1.05 15.10 -2.61
CA ASN A 81 2.02 15.21 -3.70
C ASN A 81 1.37 15.60 -5.04
N VAL A 82 0.20 15.02 -5.36
CA VAL A 82 -0.55 15.35 -6.57
C VAL A 82 -1.19 16.74 -6.47
N ALA A 83 -1.68 17.13 -5.29
CA ALA A 83 -2.26 18.45 -5.07
C ALA A 83 -1.22 19.58 -5.23
N GLU A 84 0.00 19.36 -4.76
CA GLU A 84 1.10 20.35 -4.86
C GLU A 84 1.76 20.38 -6.24
N ASN A 85 1.91 19.22 -6.89
CA ASN A 85 2.71 19.08 -8.11
C ASN A 85 1.90 18.73 -9.36
N GLY A 86 0.58 18.67 -9.24
CA GLY A 86 -0.35 18.24 -10.28
C GLY A 86 -0.24 16.75 -10.62
N VAL A 87 -1.06 16.32 -11.59
CA VAL A 87 -1.13 14.92 -12.06
C VAL A 87 0.22 14.39 -12.58
N SER A 88 1.16 15.26 -12.93
CA SER A 88 2.55 14.88 -13.26
C SER A 88 3.24 14.06 -12.18
N ALA A 89 2.87 14.25 -10.91
CA ALA A 89 3.40 13.48 -9.79
C ALA A 89 3.05 11.98 -9.84
N CYS A 90 1.97 11.63 -10.55
CA CYS A 90 1.46 10.26 -10.64
C CYS A 90 1.28 9.73 -12.06
N ASN A 91 1.71 10.47 -13.09
CA ASN A 91 1.66 10.03 -14.49
C ASN A 91 3.04 9.92 -15.17
N GLY A 92 4.12 9.99 -14.38
CA GLY A 92 5.49 9.86 -14.87
C GLY A 92 5.77 8.52 -15.59
N PRO A 93 6.76 8.46 -16.49
CA PRO A 93 7.05 7.27 -17.30
C PRO A 93 7.50 6.05 -16.49
N GLU A 94 7.88 6.25 -15.22
CA GLU A 94 8.21 5.18 -14.28
C GLU A 94 6.99 4.54 -13.63
N LYS A 95 5.79 5.13 -13.79
CA LYS A 95 4.56 4.62 -13.21
C LYS A 95 4.03 3.47 -14.06
N ILE A 96 3.77 2.35 -13.40
CA ILE A 96 3.21 1.16 -14.04
C ILE A 96 1.72 1.32 -14.32
N TYR A 97 1.02 2.02 -13.43
CA TYR A 97 -0.37 2.41 -13.54
C TYR A 97 -0.46 3.92 -13.27
N PRO A 98 -0.44 4.76 -14.32
CA PRO A 98 -0.50 6.21 -14.15
C PRO A 98 -1.90 6.62 -13.69
N CYS A 99 -1.96 7.65 -12.84
CA CYS A 99 -3.24 8.23 -12.45
C CYS A 99 -3.94 8.91 -13.63
N SER A 100 -5.27 8.98 -13.56
CA SER A 100 -6.08 9.72 -14.52
C SER A 100 -6.07 11.23 -14.25
N ASN A 101 -6.63 11.99 -15.20
CA ASN A 101 -6.86 13.43 -15.02
C ASN A 101 -7.97 13.75 -14.00
N ALA A 102 -8.66 12.75 -13.43
CA ALA A 102 -9.64 12.98 -12.37
C ALA A 102 -8.99 13.63 -11.14
N LEU A 103 -7.71 13.35 -10.89
CA LEU A 103 -6.94 13.96 -9.80
C LEU A 103 -6.41 15.37 -10.14
N ALA A 104 -6.80 15.96 -11.27
CA ALA A 104 -6.42 17.34 -11.56
C ALA A 104 -7.18 18.30 -10.63
N GLY A 105 -6.47 19.27 -10.05
CA GLY A 105 -7.08 20.30 -9.21
C GLY A 105 -7.42 19.87 -7.79
N LEU A 106 -6.78 18.80 -7.28
CA LEU A 106 -6.78 18.54 -5.84
C LEU A 106 -6.24 19.77 -5.10
N GLU A 107 -6.85 20.09 -3.97
CA GLU A 107 -6.43 21.20 -3.12
C GLU A 107 -5.35 20.70 -2.15
N PRO A 108 -4.19 21.37 -2.07
CA PRO A 108 -3.16 20.95 -1.13
C PRO A 108 -3.62 21.25 0.30
N ALA A 109 -3.30 20.37 1.24
CA ALA A 109 -3.38 20.67 2.67
C ALA A 109 -2.25 21.63 3.06
N ASP A 110 -2.43 22.32 4.19
CA ASP A 110 -1.38 23.16 4.78
C ASP A 110 -0.29 22.33 5.48
N GLY A 111 -0.56 21.03 5.68
CA GLY A 111 0.42 20.08 6.14
C GLY A 111 -0.09 18.64 6.14
N LEU A 112 0.86 17.72 6.28
CA LEU A 112 0.64 16.29 6.30
C LEU A 112 1.19 15.71 7.61
N MET A 113 0.33 15.00 8.33
CA MET A 113 0.69 14.26 9.55
C MET A 113 0.65 12.76 9.24
N LEU A 114 1.78 12.07 9.40
CA LEU A 114 1.89 10.63 9.19
C LEU A 114 2.05 9.92 10.52
N LEU A 115 1.06 9.12 10.91
CA LEU A 115 1.04 8.36 12.17
C LEU A 115 1.18 6.88 11.87
N ASP A 116 2.28 6.26 12.31
CA ASP A 116 2.56 4.83 12.09
C ASP A 116 2.30 4.39 10.62
N ALA A 117 2.72 5.25 9.68
CA ALA A 117 2.48 5.04 8.26
C ALA A 117 3.38 3.90 7.75
N ASN A 118 2.79 2.98 6.98
CA ASN A 118 3.57 1.96 6.27
C ASN A 118 4.11 2.51 4.93
N TYR A 119 4.92 1.70 4.23
CA TYR A 119 5.57 2.08 2.97
C TYR A 119 4.63 2.16 1.74
N GLY A 120 3.32 2.08 1.97
CA GLY A 120 2.29 1.98 0.93
C GLY A 120 2.04 0.54 0.48
N ILE A 121 0.81 0.30 0.01
CA ILE A 121 0.31 -1.04 -0.35
C ILE A 121 1.16 -1.70 -1.45
N SER A 122 1.70 -0.92 -2.39
CA SER A 122 2.58 -1.44 -3.44
C SER A 122 3.86 -2.05 -2.87
N THR A 123 4.56 -1.30 -2.01
CA THR A 123 5.79 -1.76 -1.36
C THR A 123 5.51 -2.90 -0.39
N MET A 124 4.44 -2.80 0.40
CA MET A 124 4.04 -3.85 1.34
C MET A 124 3.69 -5.15 0.61
N GLY A 125 2.94 -5.08 -0.50
CA GLY A 125 2.64 -6.24 -1.36
C GLY A 125 3.89 -6.89 -1.94
N LEU A 126 4.83 -6.09 -2.45
CA LEU A 126 6.11 -6.58 -2.99
C LEU A 126 6.91 -7.35 -1.93
N LEU A 127 7.01 -6.80 -0.72
CA LEU A 127 7.78 -7.38 0.39
C LEU A 127 7.12 -8.62 1.01
N SER A 128 5.84 -8.84 0.72
CA SER A 128 5.06 -10.01 1.13
C SER A 128 5.04 -11.15 0.12
N LEU A 129 5.62 -10.99 -1.07
CA LEU A 129 5.67 -12.05 -2.07
C LEU A 129 6.52 -13.24 -1.61
N ASN A 130 5.88 -14.42 -1.46
CA ASN A 130 6.61 -15.67 -1.31
C ASN A 130 7.47 -15.97 -2.54
N THR A 131 8.78 -15.76 -2.38
CA THR A 131 9.77 -15.90 -3.44
C THR A 131 10.00 -17.35 -3.88
N ALA A 132 9.62 -18.33 -3.05
CA ALA A 132 9.76 -19.73 -3.39
C ALA A 132 8.72 -20.23 -4.40
N ILE A 133 7.70 -19.42 -4.73
CA ILE A 133 6.73 -19.73 -5.77
C ILE A 133 7.31 -19.31 -7.13
N GLU A 134 7.62 -20.30 -7.98
CA GLU A 134 8.09 -20.07 -9.35
C GLU A 134 6.96 -20.17 -10.39
N ASP A 135 5.86 -20.83 -10.05
CA ASP A 135 4.67 -21.01 -10.88
C ASP A 135 3.41 -20.71 -10.06
N GLU A 136 2.67 -19.67 -10.46
CA GLU A 136 1.47 -19.21 -9.77
C GLU A 136 0.31 -20.23 -9.85
N THR A 137 0.32 -21.12 -10.85
CA THR A 137 -0.69 -22.19 -11.00
C THR A 137 -0.38 -23.42 -10.13
N MET A 138 0.85 -23.51 -9.62
CA MET A 138 1.33 -24.59 -8.75
C MET A 138 1.97 -24.04 -7.48
N ALA A 139 1.31 -23.09 -6.82
CA ALA A 139 1.82 -22.40 -5.63
C ALA A 139 2.21 -23.30 -4.45
N SER A 140 1.75 -24.56 -4.42
CA SER A 140 2.17 -25.56 -3.42
C SER A 140 3.58 -26.11 -3.65
N LYS A 141 4.14 -25.98 -4.85
CA LYS A 141 5.49 -26.45 -5.21
C LYS A 141 6.51 -25.34 -4.96
N LEU A 142 7.05 -25.32 -3.75
CA LEU A 142 8.04 -24.33 -3.34
C LEU A 142 9.47 -24.72 -3.75
N LYS A 143 10.20 -23.77 -4.33
CA LYS A 143 11.65 -23.86 -4.54
C LYS A 143 12.39 -23.72 -3.21
N GLN A 144 12.90 -24.83 -2.70
CA GLN A 144 13.51 -24.89 -1.37
C GLN A 144 14.74 -23.98 -1.18
N SER A 145 15.48 -23.68 -2.26
CA SER A 145 16.60 -22.72 -2.20
C SER A 145 16.17 -21.26 -1.98
N LEU A 146 14.88 -20.97 -2.12
CA LEU A 146 14.24 -19.66 -1.92
C LEU A 146 13.23 -19.66 -0.78
N ASN A 147 12.94 -20.83 -0.20
CA ASN A 147 11.99 -20.97 0.89
C ASN A 147 12.56 -20.33 2.16
N ILE A 148 11.98 -19.19 2.56
CA ILE A 148 12.42 -18.43 3.73
C ILE A 148 12.22 -19.16 5.06
N TYR A 149 11.36 -20.17 5.08
CA TYR A 149 11.10 -21.02 6.25
C TYR A 149 11.96 -22.29 6.28
N ASN A 150 12.86 -22.48 5.30
CA ASN A 150 13.79 -23.59 5.31
C ASN A 150 14.96 -23.29 6.26
N PRO A 151 15.22 -24.11 7.30
CA PRO A 151 16.36 -23.93 8.20
C PRO A 151 17.71 -23.89 7.49
N ASP A 152 17.88 -24.59 6.36
CA ASP A 152 19.11 -24.59 5.57
C ASP A 152 19.42 -23.20 4.97
N ASN A 153 18.40 -22.35 4.82
CA ASN A 153 18.56 -20.98 4.38
C ASN A 153 18.86 -20.01 5.54
N GLY A 154 18.78 -20.45 6.80
CA GLY A 154 19.02 -19.66 8.00
C GLY A 154 17.76 -19.29 8.80
N PHE A 155 16.61 -19.91 8.49
CA PHE A 155 15.40 -19.74 9.28
C PHE A 155 15.55 -20.29 10.70
N SER A 156 15.04 -19.57 11.68
CA SER A 156 14.91 -20.04 13.06
C SER A 156 13.50 -19.75 13.57
N ASN A 157 12.83 -20.76 14.11
CA ASN A 157 11.49 -20.59 14.68
C ASN A 157 11.58 -20.05 16.11
N GLY A 158 10.73 -19.07 16.46
CA GLY A 158 10.66 -18.50 17.82
C GLY A 158 11.84 -17.63 18.23
N THR A 159 12.82 -17.41 17.35
CA THR A 159 13.94 -16.48 17.54
C THR A 159 14.21 -15.76 16.21
N GLN A 160 15.07 -14.75 16.23
CA GLN A 160 15.45 -14.05 15.01
C GLN A 160 16.17 -14.98 14.02
N SER A 161 15.73 -14.99 12.75
CA SER A 161 16.38 -15.77 11.69
C SER A 161 17.73 -15.16 11.30
N ASN A 162 18.68 -16.00 10.88
CA ASN A 162 20.03 -15.58 10.51
C ASN A 162 20.38 -15.97 9.08
N PHE A 163 19.88 -15.16 8.14
CA PHE A 163 20.11 -15.35 6.72
C PHE A 163 21.50 -14.92 6.28
N THR A 164 22.20 -15.76 5.51
CA THR A 164 23.50 -15.42 4.92
C THR A 164 23.37 -14.32 3.87
N SER A 165 24.42 -13.53 3.65
CA SER A 165 24.41 -12.50 2.60
C SER A 165 24.14 -13.05 1.20
N GLU A 166 24.51 -14.31 0.95
CA GLU A 166 24.21 -15.00 -0.30
C GLU A 166 22.71 -15.30 -0.44
N PHE A 167 22.08 -15.86 0.61
CA PHE A 167 20.65 -16.10 0.61
C PHE A 167 19.87 -14.81 0.45
N LYS A 168 20.23 -13.75 1.18
CA LYS A 168 19.61 -12.42 1.07
C LYS A 168 19.60 -11.91 -0.37
N LYS A 169 20.75 -11.97 -1.07
CA LYS A 169 20.88 -11.58 -2.49
C LYS A 169 20.00 -12.43 -3.41
N ARG A 170 20.01 -13.75 -3.22
CA ARG A 170 19.20 -14.69 -4.01
C ARG A 170 17.69 -14.46 -3.77
N PHE A 171 17.29 -14.24 -2.53
CA PHE A 171 15.91 -13.98 -2.14
C PHE A 171 15.39 -12.67 -2.77
N THR A 172 16.11 -11.55 -2.62
CA THR A 172 15.71 -10.28 -3.24
C THR A 172 15.60 -10.38 -4.77
N LYS A 173 16.52 -11.08 -5.44
CA LYS A 173 16.40 -11.34 -6.89
C LYS A 173 15.14 -12.12 -7.24
N GLY A 174 14.77 -13.09 -6.40
CA GLY A 174 13.56 -13.87 -6.60
C GLY A 174 12.27 -13.07 -6.36
N ILE A 175 12.23 -12.16 -5.39
CA ILE A 175 11.10 -11.22 -5.20
C ILE A 175 10.86 -10.44 -6.49
N VAL A 176 11.92 -9.82 -7.03
CA VAL A 176 11.85 -9.02 -8.26
C VAL A 176 11.39 -9.89 -9.44
N ALA A 177 11.95 -11.08 -9.60
CA ALA A 177 11.57 -11.99 -10.67
C ALA A 177 10.09 -12.41 -10.58
N ARG A 178 9.59 -12.69 -9.37
CA ARG A 178 8.18 -13.03 -9.16
C ARG A 178 7.27 -11.85 -9.42
N ASN A 179 7.60 -10.67 -8.88
CA ASN A 179 6.84 -9.45 -9.12
C ASN A 179 6.72 -9.13 -10.61
N ASN A 180 7.80 -9.29 -11.38
CA ASN A 180 7.78 -9.05 -12.82
C ASN A 180 6.85 -10.02 -13.56
N ARG A 181 6.79 -11.30 -13.17
CA ARG A 181 5.83 -12.26 -13.76
C ARG A 181 4.38 -11.90 -13.45
N VAL A 182 4.10 -11.56 -12.19
CA VAL A 182 2.77 -11.10 -11.75
C VAL A 182 2.38 -9.84 -12.52
N LEU A 183 3.32 -8.90 -12.66
CA LEU A 183 3.08 -7.65 -13.35
C LEU A 183 2.83 -7.84 -14.85
N GLU A 184 3.62 -8.68 -15.51
CA GLU A 184 3.44 -9.03 -16.92
C GLU A 184 2.04 -9.62 -17.15
N HIS A 185 1.61 -10.53 -16.27
CA HIS A 185 0.26 -11.08 -16.31
C HIS A 185 -0.81 -10.00 -16.12
N ALA A 186 -0.70 -9.17 -15.08
CA ALA A 186 -1.66 -8.12 -14.79
C ALA A 186 -1.78 -7.10 -15.94
N GLN A 187 -0.64 -6.65 -16.50
CA GLN A 187 -0.61 -5.74 -17.64
C GLN A 187 -1.18 -6.38 -18.91
N HIS A 188 -0.95 -7.68 -19.12
CA HIS A 188 -1.58 -8.39 -20.22
C HIS A 188 -3.09 -8.46 -20.06
N ARG A 189 -3.60 -8.79 -18.85
CA ARG A 189 -5.04 -8.79 -18.57
C ARG A 189 -5.67 -7.43 -18.75
N LEU A 190 -5.06 -6.37 -18.20
CA LEU A 190 -5.53 -4.99 -18.38
C LEU A 190 -5.69 -4.62 -19.86
N LYS A 191 -4.70 -4.95 -20.69
CA LYS A 191 -4.77 -4.71 -22.15
C LYS A 191 -5.91 -5.46 -22.85
N GLU A 192 -6.29 -6.63 -22.35
CA GLU A 192 -7.42 -7.38 -22.92
C GLU A 192 -8.76 -6.81 -22.44
N ILE A 193 -8.85 -6.38 -21.17
CA ILE A 193 -10.01 -5.66 -20.64
C ILE A 193 -10.26 -4.37 -21.43
N ASP A 194 -9.22 -3.56 -21.65
CA ASP A 194 -9.30 -2.30 -22.42
C ASP A 194 -9.78 -2.49 -23.87
N LYS A 195 -9.57 -3.69 -24.44
CA LYS A 195 -10.07 -4.05 -25.79
C LYS A 195 -11.50 -4.59 -25.77
N GLY A 196 -12.12 -4.75 -24.61
CA GLY A 196 -13.42 -5.41 -24.44
C GLY A 196 -13.34 -6.94 -24.53
N ASN A 197 -12.14 -7.53 -24.41
CA ASN A 197 -11.92 -8.98 -24.36
C ASN A 197 -11.85 -9.51 -22.91
N GLY A 198 -12.18 -8.67 -21.93
CA GLY A 198 -12.26 -9.06 -20.53
C GLY A 198 -13.34 -10.11 -20.27
N MET A 199 -13.18 -10.88 -19.21
CA MET A 199 -14.20 -11.76 -18.65
C MET A 199 -15.39 -10.96 -18.13
N PHE A 200 -15.13 -9.77 -17.60
CA PHE A 200 -16.14 -8.79 -17.19
C PHE A 200 -15.94 -7.48 -17.95
N GLY A 201 -16.94 -6.59 -17.90
CA GLY A 201 -16.98 -5.37 -18.72
C GLY A 201 -16.16 -4.20 -18.17
N ASP A 202 -15.62 -4.35 -16.97
CA ASP A 202 -14.95 -3.32 -16.18
C ASP A 202 -13.59 -3.79 -15.62
N ASP A 203 -13.55 -4.82 -14.78
CA ASP A 203 -12.34 -5.35 -14.16
C ASP A 203 -12.26 -6.89 -14.18
N GLU A 204 -11.19 -7.45 -13.60
CA GLU A 204 -11.06 -8.90 -13.44
C GLU A 204 -10.37 -9.25 -12.11
N PRO A 205 -10.73 -10.39 -11.48
CA PRO A 205 -10.06 -10.84 -10.28
C PRO A 205 -8.61 -11.24 -10.59
N LEU A 206 -7.66 -10.65 -9.86
CA LEU A 206 -6.26 -11.05 -9.86
C LEU A 206 -5.92 -11.78 -8.56
N THR A 207 -5.65 -13.08 -8.66
CA THR A 207 -5.18 -13.86 -7.50
C THR A 207 -3.67 -13.97 -7.50
N ILE A 208 -3.04 -13.50 -6.41
CA ILE A 208 -1.60 -13.67 -6.18
C ILE A 208 -1.41 -14.58 -4.95
N PRO A 209 -1.05 -15.86 -5.15
CA PRO A 209 -0.87 -16.82 -4.06
C PRO A 209 0.18 -16.37 -3.03
N ALA A 210 -0.08 -16.56 -1.73
CA ALA A 210 0.90 -16.25 -0.68
C ALA A 210 1.58 -14.86 -0.83
N ALA A 211 0.74 -13.84 -0.99
CA ALA A 211 1.13 -12.44 -1.15
C ALA A 211 0.35 -11.48 -0.23
N LEU A 212 -0.33 -12.01 0.78
CA LEU A 212 -1.08 -11.19 1.74
C LEU A 212 -0.11 -10.27 2.47
N TYR A 213 -0.35 -8.96 2.44
CA TYR A 213 0.53 -7.96 3.07
C TYR A 213 0.13 -7.59 4.50
N LEU A 214 -0.98 -8.14 5.01
CA LEU A 214 -1.47 -7.89 6.36
C LEU A 214 -0.58 -8.56 7.41
N ALA A 215 -0.42 -7.89 8.56
CA ALA A 215 0.31 -8.38 9.72
C ALA A 215 1.78 -8.78 9.43
N THR A 216 2.26 -9.88 10.00
CA THR A 216 3.65 -10.35 9.89
C THR A 216 3.95 -11.12 8.60
N ASN A 217 3.12 -10.94 7.56
CA ASN A 217 3.33 -11.58 6.26
C ASN A 217 4.33 -10.84 5.36
N ASN A 218 4.96 -9.77 5.85
CA ASN A 218 6.19 -9.26 5.24
C ASN A 218 7.30 -10.29 5.47
N LEU A 219 7.40 -11.25 4.54
CA LEU A 219 8.16 -12.48 4.72
C LEU A 219 9.63 -12.23 5.07
N TYR A 220 10.22 -11.17 4.53
CA TYR A 220 11.63 -10.89 4.76
C TYR A 220 11.87 -10.10 6.05
N ILE A 221 11.12 -9.02 6.25
CA ILE A 221 11.26 -8.11 7.40
C ILE A 221 10.86 -8.79 8.71
N SER A 222 9.75 -9.53 8.70
CA SER A 222 9.23 -10.16 9.91
C SER A 222 10.12 -11.29 10.42
N GLN A 223 11.03 -11.82 9.60
CA GLN A 223 11.97 -12.88 9.99
C GLN A 223 13.34 -12.31 10.40
N ASP A 224 13.72 -11.13 9.90
CA ASP A 224 14.96 -10.45 10.25
C ASP A 224 14.79 -8.93 10.30
N GLY A 225 14.47 -8.39 11.48
CA GLY A 225 14.29 -6.95 11.70
C GLY A 225 15.53 -6.08 11.42
N ARG A 226 16.72 -6.69 11.27
CA ARG A 226 17.95 -6.01 10.78
C ARG A 226 17.81 -5.45 9.37
N THR A 227 16.80 -5.89 8.64
CA THR A 227 16.50 -5.38 7.31
C THR A 227 15.78 -4.03 7.34
N LEU A 228 15.22 -3.63 8.48
CA LEU A 228 14.53 -2.34 8.67
C LEU A 228 15.38 -1.29 9.39
N HIS A 229 16.27 -1.72 10.28
CA HIS A 229 17.03 -0.76 11.06
C HIS A 229 18.27 -0.27 10.30
N HIS A 230 18.33 1.05 10.12
CA HIS A 230 19.57 1.77 9.87
C HIS A 230 20.18 2.33 11.16
N THR A 231 19.66 1.96 12.34
CA THR A 231 20.28 2.31 13.61
C THR A 231 21.57 1.51 13.77
N THR A 232 22.71 2.19 13.66
CA THR A 232 24.04 1.63 13.92
C THR A 232 24.29 1.34 15.40
N HIS A 233 23.38 1.75 16.29
CA HIS A 233 23.48 1.55 17.73
C HIS A 233 22.15 1.02 18.31
N PRO A 234 22.21 -0.01 19.18
CA PRO A 234 21.07 -0.51 19.93
C PRO A 234 20.58 0.50 20.99
#